data_AF-A0A9D4I869-F1
#
_entry.id   AF-A0A9D4I869-F1
#
_cell.length_a   1.000
_cell.length_b   1.000
_cell.length_c   1.000
_cell.angle_alpha   90.00
_cell.angle_beta   90.00
_cell.angle_gamma   90.00
#
_symmetry.space_group_name_H-M   'P 1'
#
loop_
_entity.id
_entity.type
_entity.pdbx_description
1 polymer ?
#
loop_
_entity_poly.entity_id
_entity_poly.type
_entity_poly.pdbx_seq_one_letter_code
_entity_poly.pdbx_strand_id
1 'polypeptide(L)'
;MLVPLLQREAATVDFTIRLVSEHALARIHRRKYKDVHGKLFDTWDKYEDDEITTTRLLRRCSNIAGLGPDSTHDPIHDEDV
;
A
#
# COMPACT_ATOMS: atom_id res chain seq x y z
N MET A 1 -38.55 8.34 31.84
CA MET A 1 -37.47 9.24 31.37
C MET A 1 -36.11 8.54 31.19
N LEU A 2 -36.03 7.20 31.25
CA LEU A 2 -34.77 6.45 31.11
C LEU A 2 -34.49 5.99 29.67
N VAL A 3 -35.53 5.52 28.97
CA VAL A 3 -35.47 5.06 27.57
C VAL A 3 -34.84 6.07 26.60
N PRO A 4 -35.21 7.37 26.58
CA PRO A 4 -34.61 8.33 25.65
C PRO A 4 -33.14 8.66 25.97
N LEU A 5 -32.72 8.57 27.24
CA LEU A 5 -31.32 8.75 27.62
C LEU A 5 -30.47 7.58 27.12
N LEU A 6 -30.96 6.36 27.31
CA LEU A 6 -30.30 5.14 26.83
C LEU A 6 -30.15 5.12 25.31
N GLN A 7 -31.17 5.59 24.58
CA GLN A 7 -31.12 5.73 23.13
C GLN A 7 -30.05 6.74 22.67
N ARG A 8 -29.93 7.87 23.39
CA ARG A 8 -28.90 8.89 23.09
C ARG A 8 -27.49 8.37 23.37
N GLU A 9 -27.30 7.63 24.46
CA GLU A 9 -26.03 6.99 24.78
C GLU A 9 -25.67 5.93 23.74
N ALA A 10 -26.61 5.07 23.35
CA ALA A 10 -26.40 4.05 22.32
C ALA A 10 -25.95 4.68 20.98
N ALA A 11 -26.59 5.77 20.54
CA ALA A 11 -26.20 6.48 19.33
C ALA A 11 -24.79 7.08 19.41
N THR A 12 -24.39 7.54 20.59
CA THR A 12 -23.05 8.11 20.82
C THR A 12 -21.97 7.03 20.77
N VAL A 13 -22.25 5.86 21.36
CA VAL A 13 -21.35 4.70 21.32
C VAL A 13 -21.19 4.18 19.89
N ASP A 14 -22.28 4.05 19.14
CA ASP A 14 -22.24 3.63 17.73
C ASP A 14 -21.37 4.56 16.88
N PHE A 15 -21.57 5.87 17.02
CA PHE A 15 -20.76 6.86 16.32
C PHE A 15 -19.27 6.76 16.68
N THR A 16 -18.97 6.55 17.97
CA THR A 16 -17.60 6.42 18.46
C THR A 16 -16.93 5.16 17.90
N ILE A 17 -17.65 4.02 17.87
CA ILE A 17 -17.15 2.77 17.29
C ILE A 17 -16.82 2.98 15.81
N ARG A 18 -17.70 3.64 15.05
CA ARG A 18 -17.46 3.94 13.64
C ARG A 18 -16.24 4.83 13.44
N LEU A 19 -16.09 5.90 14.22
CA LEU A 19 -14.95 6.80 14.09
C LEU A 19 -13.62 6.08 14.39
N VAL A 20 -13.61 5.23 15.41
CA VAL A 20 -12.42 4.43 15.77
C VAL A 20 -12.09 3.41 14.68
N SER A 21 -13.10 2.76 14.09
CA SER A 21 -12.89 1.79 13.01
C SER A 21 -12.38 2.46 11.73
N GLU A 22 -12.94 3.62 11.36
CA GLU A 22 -12.45 4.44 10.24
C GLU A 22 -11.01 4.90 10.46
N HIS A 23 -10.67 5.33 11.67
CA HIS A 23 -9.30 5.73 12.00
C HIS A 23 -8.33 4.54 11.93
N ALA A 24 -8.74 3.36 12.39
CA ALA A 24 -7.95 2.13 12.26
C ALA A 24 -7.75 1.75 10.80
N LEU A 25 -8.79 1.84 9.98
CA LEU A 25 -8.72 1.58 8.55
C LEU A 25 -7.78 2.56 7.84
N ALA A 26 -7.87 3.86 8.15
CA ALA A 26 -6.96 4.87 7.63
C ALA A 26 -5.51 4.61 8.02
N ARG A 27 -5.24 4.13 9.24
CA ARG A 27 -3.88 3.71 9.66
C ARG A 27 -3.37 2.54 8.83
N ILE A 28 -4.21 1.52 8.57
CA ILE A 28 -3.84 0.37 7.74
C ILE A 28 -3.55 0.82 6.30
N HIS A 29 -4.43 1.64 5.72
CA HIS A 29 -4.23 2.18 4.37
C HIS A 29 -2.96 3.01 4.27
N ARG A 30 -2.69 3.91 5.23
CA ARG A 30 -1.44 4.68 5.27
C ARG A 30 -0.21 3.78 5.33
N ARG A 31 -0.24 2.70 6.13
CA ARG A 31 0.87 1.75 6.22
C ARG A 31 1.09 1.03 4.89
N LYS A 32 0.02 0.54 4.26
CA LYS A 32 0.08 -0.14 2.97
C LYS A 32 0.57 0.80 1.87
N TYR A 33 0.04 2.02 1.84
CA TYR A 33 0.45 3.05 0.90
C TYR A 33 1.94 3.37 1.04
N LYS A 34 2.42 3.58 2.28
CA LYS A 34 3.84 3.84 2.54
C LYS A 34 4.74 2.69 2.09
N ASP A 35 4.34 1.44 2.31
CA ASP A 35 5.13 0.27 1.87
C ASP A 35 5.20 0.16 0.34
N VAL A 36 4.07 0.31 -0.34
CA VAL A 36 3.99 0.27 -1.82
C VAL A 36 4.76 1.43 -2.45
N HIS A 37 4.53 2.65 -1.97
CA HIS A 37 5.22 3.83 -2.49
C HIS A 37 6.70 3.81 -2.17
N GLY A 38 7.10 3.33 -0.99
CA GLY A 38 8.52 3.14 -0.65
C GLY A 38 9.21 2.24 -1.66
N LYS A 39 8.67 1.05 -1.92
CA LYS A 39 9.22 0.12 -2.92
C LYS A 39 9.26 0.71 -4.34
N LEU A 40 8.27 1.51 -4.69
CA LEU A 40 8.22 2.17 -6.00
C LEU A 40 9.31 3.23 -6.12
N PHE A 41 9.45 4.11 -5.12
CA PHE A 41 10.48 5.14 -5.09
C PHE A 41 11.89 4.52 -5.03
N ASP A 42 12.12 3.51 -4.18
CA ASP A 42 13.40 2.79 -4.13
C ASP A 42 13.78 2.15 -5.47
N THR A 43 12.79 1.76 -6.29
CA THR A 43 13.04 1.21 -7.62
C THR A 43 13.27 2.32 -8.65
N TRP A 44 12.57 3.45 -8.49
CA TRP A 44 12.75 4.63 -9.32
C TRP A 44 14.15 5.24 -9.12
N ASP A 45 14.61 5.38 -7.88
CA ASP A 45 15.93 5.93 -7.56
C ASP A 45 17.04 5.08 -8.23
N LYS A 46 16.90 3.76 -8.23
CA LYS A 46 17.82 2.84 -8.92
C LYS A 46 17.82 2.99 -10.44
N TYR A 47 16.70 3.42 -11.01
CA TYR A 47 16.62 3.70 -12.43
C TYR A 47 17.28 5.05 -12.75
N GLU A 48 17.11 6.04 -11.88
CA GLU A 48 17.77 7.35 -12.02
C GLU A 48 19.29 7.27 -11.85
N ASP A 49 19.78 6.35 -11.01
CA ASP A 49 21.20 6.03 -10.83
C ASP A 49 21.78 5.10 -11.92
N ASP A 50 21.03 4.85 -13.01
CA ASP A 50 21.37 3.93 -14.12
C ASP A 50 21.67 2.47 -13.67
N GLU A 51 21.30 2.07 -12.45
CA GLU A 51 21.52 0.71 -11.93
C GLU A 51 20.56 -0.33 -12.52
N ILE A 52 19.40 0.11 -13.01
CA ILE A 52 18.41 -0.75 -13.64
C ILE A 52 17.90 -0.14 -14.95
N THR A 53 17.66 -1.01 -15.93
CA THR A 53 17.04 -0.61 -17.20
C THR A 53 15.53 -0.35 -17.06
N THR A 54 14.96 0.40 -18.01
CA THR A 54 13.53 0.74 -18.04
C THR A 54 12.64 -0.52 -18.03
N THR A 55 13.06 -1.59 -18.71
CA THR A 55 12.31 -2.87 -18.74
C THR A 55 12.25 -3.51 -17.35
N ARG A 56 13.34 -3.43 -16.60
CA ARG A 56 13.44 -3.96 -15.23
C ARG A 56 12.66 -3.09 -14.23
N LEU A 57 12.65 -1.77 -14.40
CA LEU A 57 11.77 -0.85 -13.68
C LEU A 57 10.30 -1.24 -13.89
N LEU A 58 9.85 -1.36 -15.15
CA LEU A 58 8.46 -1.69 -15.47
C LEU A 58 8.03 -3.06 -14.94
N ARG A 59 8.92 -4.07 -14.98
CA ARG A 59 8.64 -5.41 -14.40
C ARG A 59 8.57 -5.37 -12.88
N ARG A 60 9.41 -4.57 -12.21
CA ARG A 60 9.31 -4.36 -10.76
C ARG A 60 8.03 -3.61 -10.38
N CYS A 61 7.64 -2.60 -11.15
CA CYS A 61 6.38 -1.88 -10.95
C CYS A 61 5.16 -2.80 -11.12
N SER A 62 5.15 -3.69 -12.11
CA SER A 62 4.05 -4.66 -12.27
C SER A 62 3.97 -5.65 -11.09
N ASN A 63 5.11 -6.08 -10.55
CA ASN A 63 5.16 -6.91 -9.34
C ASN A 63 4.66 -6.16 -8.09
N ILE A 64 5.06 -4.89 -7.90
CA ILE A 64 4.58 -4.03 -6.80
C ILE A 64 3.06 -3.84 -6.88
N ALA A 65 2.51 -3.72 -8.09
CA ALA A 65 1.08 -3.58 -8.32
C ALA A 65 0.32 -4.93 -8.26
N GLY A 66 1.01 -6.07 -8.13
CA GLY A 66 0.41 -7.40 -8.11
C GLY A 66 -0.10 -7.90 -9.48
N LEU A 67 0.41 -7.31 -10.57
CA LEU A 67 0.03 -7.59 -11.96
C LEU A 67 1.08 -8.41 -12.72
N GLY A 68 2.24 -8.68 -12.11
CA GLY A 68 3.36 -9.37 -12.75
C GLY A 68 3.46 -10.87 -12.41
N PRO A 69 3.96 -11.71 -13.34
CA PRO A 69 4.29 -13.10 -13.05
C PRO A 69 5.44 -13.18 -12.03
N ASP A 70 5.29 -14.05 -11.03
CA ASP A 70 6.24 -14.25 -9.94
C ASP A 70 7.63 -14.55 -10.51
N SER A 71 8.52 -13.55 -10.48
CA SER A 71 9.76 -13.55 -11.26
C SER A 71 10.90 -14.27 -10.53
N THR A 72 10.58 -15.29 -9.74
CA THR A 72 11.53 -16.08 -8.93
C THR A 72 12.51 -16.89 -9.78
N HIS A 73 12.37 -16.86 -11.10
CA HIS A 73 13.27 -17.52 -12.03
C HIS A 73 13.39 -16.66 -13.28
N ASP A 74 14.49 -15.90 -13.42
CA ASP A 74 15.06 -15.61 -14.74
C ASP A 74 16.55 -15.24 -14.61
N PRO A 75 17.38 -15.70 -15.56
CA PRO A 75 18.84 -15.69 -15.45
C PRO A 75 19.40 -14.29 -15.74
N ILE A 76 20.57 -14.05 -15.17
CA ILE A 76 21.45 -12.94 -15.51
C ILE A 76 21.83 -13.09 -16.99
N HIS A 77 21.22 -12.30 -17.86
CA HIS A 77 21.82 -11.95 -19.14
C HIS A 77 21.87 -10.43 -19.19
N ASP A 78 23.01 -9.91 -18.75
CA ASP A 78 23.49 -8.59 -19.14
C ASP A 78 23.67 -8.62 -20.65
N GLU A 79 22.71 -8.10 -21.40
CA GLU A 79 22.94 -7.35 -22.63
C GLU A 79 21.91 -6.23 -22.63
N ASP A 80 22.36 -5.03 -22.30
CA ASP A 80 22.23 -3.87 -23.18
C ASP A 80 22.96 -2.69 -22.52
N VAL A 81 24.06 -2.32 -23.17
CA VAL A 81 24.90 -1.12 -22.97
C VAL A 81 24.07 0.16 -23.03
#